data_AF-A0A3Q9WJB0-F1
#
_entry.id   AF-A0A3Q9WJB0-F1
#
_cell.length_a   1.000
_cell.length_b   1.000
_cell.length_c   1.000
_cell.angle_alpha   90.00
_cell.angle_beta   90.00
_cell.angle_gamma   90.00
#
_symmetry.space_group_name_H-M   'P 1'
#
loop_
_entity.id
_entity.type
_entity.pdbx_description
1 polymer ?
#
loop_
_entity_poly.entity_id
_entity_poly.type
_entity_poly.pdbx_seq_one_letter_code
_entity_poly.pdbx_strand_id
1 'polypeptide(L)'
;MTQIRIGDAARFLGVSDDTVRRWIDGGILGSARDPSGRAVVDALELARLARRNAVLPGDTSDIGRSARNRFVGIVTDIVLDTVMAQVELQCGQHRVVSLMSSEAVRDLGLEQGSIAVAVVKATTVIIETPGGKA
;
A
#
# COMPACT_ATOMS: atom_id res chain seq x y z
N MET A 1 7.89 -14.85 -18.51
CA MET A 1 8.00 -14.27 -17.15
C MET A 1 8.13 -12.77 -17.31
N THR A 2 7.26 -12.00 -16.66
CA THR A 2 7.28 -10.53 -16.75
C THR A 2 8.52 -10.00 -16.06
N GLN A 3 9.35 -9.26 -16.79
CA GLN A 3 10.59 -8.68 -16.29
C GLN A 3 10.35 -7.20 -15.97
N ILE A 4 10.76 -6.77 -14.78
CA ILE A 4 10.59 -5.39 -14.33
C ILE A 4 11.97 -4.77 -14.11
N ARG A 5 12.17 -3.53 -14.56
CA ARG A 5 13.42 -2.80 -14.34
C ARG A 5 13.60 -2.49 -12.86
N ILE A 6 14.85 -2.42 -12.41
CA ILE A 6 15.16 -2.11 -11.00
C ILE A 6 14.45 -0.84 -10.51
N GLY A 7 14.45 0.24 -11.30
CA GLY A 7 13.78 1.49 -10.91
C GLY A 7 12.26 1.35 -10.77
N ASP A 8 11.62 0.58 -11.65
CA ASP A 8 10.18 0.31 -11.55
C ASP A 8 9.87 -0.58 -10.35
N ALA A 9 10.70 -1.59 -10.10
CA ALA A 9 10.61 -2.46 -8.93
C ALA A 9 10.73 -1.66 -7.62
N ALA A 10 11.73 -0.79 -7.52
CA ALA A 10 11.94 0.09 -6.38
C ALA A 10 10.72 1.00 -6.14
N ARG A 11 10.21 1.62 -7.21
CA ARG A 11 9.01 2.47 -7.17
C ARG A 11 7.77 1.71 -6.70
N PHE A 12 7.51 0.51 -7.23
CA PHE A 12 6.35 -0.29 -6.84
C PHE A 12 6.40 -0.77 -5.39
N LEU A 13 7.60 -0.96 -4.84
CA LEU A 13 7.79 -1.40 -3.46
C LEU A 13 7.98 -0.25 -2.46
N GLY A 14 8.05 1.00 -2.93
CA GLY A 14 8.27 2.16 -2.05
C GLY A 14 9.67 2.21 -1.42
N VAL A 15 10.67 1.62 -2.08
CA VAL A 15 12.07 1.59 -1.61
C VAL A 15 12.98 2.26 -2.63
N SER A 16 14.24 2.50 -2.25
CA SER A 16 15.25 3.01 -3.18
C SER A 16 15.78 1.93 -4.13
N ASP A 17 16.25 2.33 -5.32
CA ASP A 17 16.95 1.44 -6.26
C ASP A 17 18.10 0.67 -5.60
N ASP A 18 18.83 1.33 -4.69
CA ASP A 18 19.94 0.73 -3.97
C ASP A 18 19.50 -0.39 -3.02
N THR A 19 18.29 -0.28 -2.44
CA THR A 19 17.71 -1.37 -1.65
C THR A 19 17.47 -2.61 -2.52
N VAL A 20 16.94 -2.41 -3.74
CA VAL A 20 16.71 -3.51 -4.69
C VAL A 20 18.04 -4.11 -5.16
N ARG A 21 19.06 -3.28 -5.46
CA ARG A 21 20.41 -3.75 -5.80
C ARG A 21 21.03 -4.58 -4.67
N ARG A 22 20.91 -4.13 -3.42
CA ARG A 22 21.39 -4.88 -2.25
C ARG A 22 20.72 -6.24 -2.10
N TRP A 23 19.42 -6.36 -2.41
CA TRP A 23 18.75 -7.65 -2.42
C TRP A 23 19.25 -8.58 -3.52
N ILE A 24 19.60 -8.03 -4.69
CA ILE A 24 20.21 -8.80 -5.77
C ILE A 24 21.61 -9.27 -5.37
N ASP A 25 22.45 -8.37 -4.89
CA ASP A 25 23.83 -8.67 -4.47
C ASP A 25 23.86 -9.67 -3.32
N GLY A 26 22.87 -9.60 -2.42
CA GLY A 26 22.68 -10.54 -1.31
C GLY A 26 22.03 -11.87 -1.68
N GLY A 27 21.69 -12.11 -2.96
CA GLY A 27 21.05 -13.34 -3.43
C GLY A 27 19.60 -13.52 -2.97
N ILE A 28 18.96 -12.47 -2.46
CA ILE A 28 17.56 -12.45 -2.01
C ILE A 28 16.60 -12.37 -3.20
N LEU A 29 17.05 -11.74 -4.29
CA LEU A 29 16.30 -11.57 -5.53
C LEU A 29 17.19 -11.90 -6.74
N GLY A 30 16.73 -12.77 -7.63
CA GLY A 30 17.38 -13.02 -8.91
C GLY A 30 17.39 -11.78 -9.81
N SER A 31 18.43 -11.62 -10.62
CA SER A 31 18.46 -10.59 -11.67
C SER A 31 18.90 -11.16 -13.02
N ALA A 32 18.39 -10.56 -14.08
CA ALA A 32 18.76 -10.83 -15.46
C ALA A 32 19.04 -9.53 -16.21
N ARG A 33 19.46 -9.64 -17.46
CA ARG A 33 19.63 -8.51 -18.39
C ARG A 33 18.52 -8.57 -19.44
N ASP A 34 17.85 -7.44 -19.67
CA ASP A 34 16.90 -7.31 -20.79
C ASP A 34 17.66 -7.29 -22.14
N PRO A 35 16.96 -7.36 -23.30
CA PRO A 35 17.61 -7.29 -24.61
C PRO A 35 18.40 -6.01 -24.87
N SER A 36 18.20 -4.97 -24.05
CA SER A 36 18.93 -3.69 -24.10
C SER A 36 20.09 -3.63 -23.09
N GLY A 37 20.43 -4.73 -22.42
CA GLY A 37 21.50 -4.83 -21.43
C GLY A 37 21.17 -4.23 -20.05
N ARG A 38 19.92 -3.86 -19.79
CA ARG A 38 19.50 -3.25 -18.53
C ARG A 38 19.17 -4.34 -17.51
N ALA A 39 19.49 -4.08 -16.25
CA ALA A 39 19.18 -5.01 -15.17
C ALA A 39 17.66 -5.05 -14.91
N VAL A 40 17.12 -6.27 -14.88
CA VAL A 40 15.72 -6.57 -14.65
C VAL A 40 15.58 -7.70 -13.62
N VAL A 41 14.43 -7.73 -12.96
CA VAL A 41 14.07 -8.75 -11.97
C VAL A 41 12.75 -9.39 -12.36
N ASP A 42 12.55 -10.65 -11.97
CA ASP A 42 11.27 -11.33 -12.19
C ASP A 42 10.17 -10.74 -11.32
N ALA A 43 9.04 -10.38 -11.94
CA ALA A 43 7.92 -9.75 -11.25
C ALA A 43 7.29 -10.63 -10.16
N LEU A 44 7.24 -11.94 -10.37
CA LEU A 44 6.62 -12.87 -9.42
C LEU A 44 7.53 -13.10 -8.20
N GLU A 45 8.83 -13.23 -8.43
CA GLU A 45 9.84 -13.30 -7.37
C GLU A 45 9.83 -12.02 -6.52
N LEU A 46 9.80 -10.85 -7.18
CA LEU A 46 9.68 -9.55 -6.53
C LEU A 46 8.41 -9.45 -5.67
N ALA A 47 7.25 -9.84 -6.21
CA ALA A 47 5.99 -9.83 -5.47
C ALA A 47 6.00 -10.77 -4.25
N ARG A 48 6.63 -11.94 -4.37
CA ARG A 48 6.80 -12.88 -3.25
C ARG A 48 7.72 -12.29 -2.17
N LEU A 49 8.81 -11.65 -2.57
CA LEU A 49 9.72 -10.97 -1.64
C LEU A 49 9.00 -9.84 -0.91
N ALA A 50 8.25 -9.01 -1.65
CA ALA A 50 7.44 -7.92 -1.08
C ALA A 50 6.46 -8.45 -0.03
N ARG A 51 5.77 -9.55 -0.31
CA ARG A 51 4.85 -10.18 0.65
C ARG A 51 5.56 -10.68 1.91
N ARG A 52 6.76 -11.25 1.79
CA ARG A 52 7.54 -11.71 2.96
C ARG A 52 8.01 -10.53 3.82
N ASN A 53 8.33 -9.41 3.20
CA ASN A 53 8.88 -8.22 3.85
C ASN A 53 7.79 -7.23 4.31
N ALA A 54 6.52 -7.50 4.02
CA ALA A 54 5.42 -6.64 4.38
C ALA A 54 5.26 -6.60 5.92
N VAL A 55 5.87 -5.60 6.56
CA VAL A 55 5.61 -5.24 7.94
C VAL A 55 4.35 -4.40 7.96
N LEU A 56 3.20 -5.05 8.19
CA LEU A 56 1.98 -4.32 8.48
C LEU A 56 2.08 -3.77 9.91
N PRO A 57 1.74 -2.49 10.16
CA PRO A 57 1.57 -2.01 11.51
C PRO A 57 0.64 -2.96 12.27
N GLY A 58 0.99 -3.26 13.52
CA GLY A 58 0.18 -4.12 14.38
C GLY A 58 -1.27 -3.64 14.40
N ASP A 59 -2.19 -4.59 14.25
CA ASP A 59 -3.60 -4.31 14.40
C ASP A 59 -3.88 -3.88 15.85
N THR A 60 -4.35 -2.65 16.06
CA THR A 60 -4.74 -2.16 17.39
C THR A 60 -6.17 -2.56 17.80
N SER A 61 -6.89 -3.31 16.96
CA SER A 61 -8.30 -3.69 17.18
C SER A 61 -8.45 -5.22 17.35
N ASP A 62 -8.91 -5.66 18.52
CA ASP A 62 -9.09 -7.08 18.88
C ASP A 62 -10.39 -7.74 18.35
N ILE A 63 -10.93 -7.31 17.20
CA ILE A 63 -12.26 -7.75 16.71
C ILE A 63 -12.13 -8.70 15.49
N GLY A 64 -12.76 -9.88 15.57
CA GLY A 64 -12.85 -10.81 14.43
C GLY A 64 -13.72 -10.27 13.29
N ARG A 65 -13.14 -10.08 12.08
CA ARG A 65 -13.81 -9.46 10.93
C ARG A 65 -13.40 -10.06 9.58
N SER A 66 -14.26 -9.93 8.58
CA SER A 66 -14.08 -10.48 7.21
C SER A 66 -13.37 -9.55 6.22
N ALA A 67 -13.23 -8.26 6.56
CA ALA A 67 -12.53 -7.30 5.72
C ALA A 67 -11.02 -7.53 5.77
N ARG A 68 -10.40 -7.73 4.59
CA ARG A 68 -8.99 -8.14 4.48
C ARG A 68 -7.99 -6.99 4.30
N ASN A 69 -8.45 -5.82 3.85
CA ASN A 69 -7.60 -4.67 3.65
C ASN A 69 -7.74 -3.72 4.83
N ARG A 70 -6.65 -3.55 5.60
CA ARG A 70 -6.61 -2.71 6.78
C ARG A 70 -5.40 -1.79 6.69
N PHE A 71 -5.64 -0.50 6.80
CA PHE A 71 -4.62 0.52 6.68
C PHE A 71 -4.62 1.33 7.97
N VAL A 72 -3.72 0.96 8.89
CA VAL A 72 -3.45 1.75 10.09
C VAL A 72 -2.75 3.03 9.66
N GLY A 73 -3.27 4.17 10.10
CA GLY A 73 -2.73 5.46 9.72
C GLY A 73 -3.08 6.56 10.72
N ILE A 74 -2.59 7.74 10.40
CA ILE A 74 -2.84 8.97 11.16
C ILE A 74 -3.83 9.82 10.35
N VAL A 75 -4.86 10.34 11.01
CA VAL A 75 -5.80 11.27 10.37
C VAL A 75 -5.08 12.57 10.03
N THR A 76 -5.08 12.94 8.74
CA THR A 76 -4.41 14.15 8.26
C THR A 76 -5.37 15.29 7.99
N ASP A 77 -6.62 14.98 7.62
CA ASP A 77 -7.65 15.99 7.36
C ASP A 77 -9.06 15.45 7.62
N ILE A 78 -9.97 16.36 8.00
CA ILE A 78 -11.39 16.08 8.20
C ILE A 78 -12.21 17.25 7.65
N VAL A 79 -13.05 16.96 6.66
CA VAL A 79 -14.06 17.91 6.14
C VAL A 79 -15.44 17.44 6.57
N LEU A 80 -16.09 18.22 7.43
CA LEU A 80 -17.43 17.93 7.95
C LEU A 80 -18.48 18.77 7.23
N ASP A 81 -19.52 18.12 6.72
CA ASP A 81 -20.78 18.75 6.33
C ASP A 81 -21.90 18.35 7.33
N THR A 82 -23.13 18.74 7.05
CA THR A 82 -24.31 18.50 7.90
C THR A 82 -24.61 17.00 8.04
N VAL A 83 -24.46 16.23 6.96
CA VAL A 83 -24.80 14.79 6.93
C VAL A 83 -23.56 13.92 6.71
N MET A 84 -22.66 14.36 5.84
CA MET A 84 -21.53 13.58 5.37
C MET A 84 -20.21 14.23 5.79
N ALA A 85 -19.19 13.40 5.93
CA ALA A 85 -17.83 13.80 6.22
C ALA A 85 -16.86 13.09 5.28
N GLN A 86 -15.80 13.81 4.94
CA GLN A 86 -14.60 13.25 4.33
C GLN A 86 -13.51 13.18 5.39
N VAL A 87 -12.93 12.00 5.58
CA VAL A 87 -11.79 11.78 6.48
C VAL A 87 -10.62 11.27 5.67
N GLU A 88 -9.46 11.89 5.85
CA GLU A 88 -8.21 11.50 5.21
C GLU A 88 -7.25 10.88 6.22
N LEU A 89 -6.65 9.75 5.85
CA LEU A 89 -5.62 9.07 6.62
C LEU A 89 -4.34 8.93 5.80
N GLN A 90 -3.20 9.17 6.44
CA GLN A 90 -1.89 8.74 5.96
C GLN A 90 -1.53 7.39 6.57
N CYS A 91 -1.52 6.34 5.75
CA CYS A 91 -1.26 4.95 6.13
C CYS A 91 0.04 4.45 5.50
N GLY A 92 1.17 4.64 6.19
CA GLY A 92 2.48 4.36 5.61
C GLY A 92 2.73 5.20 4.36
N GLN A 93 2.95 4.58 3.21
CA GLN A 93 3.11 5.26 1.91
C GLN A 93 1.79 5.59 1.20
N HIS A 94 0.64 5.20 1.77
CA HIS A 94 -0.67 5.32 1.12
C HIS A 94 -1.51 6.42 1.76
N ARG A 95 -2.09 7.30 0.94
CA ARG A 95 -3.15 8.23 1.34
C ARG A 95 -4.51 7.55 1.11
N VAL A 96 -5.32 7.43 2.17
CA VAL A 96 -6.64 6.79 2.13
C VAL A 96 -7.71 7.81 2.48
N VAL A 97 -8.74 7.93 1.64
CA VAL A 97 -9.87 8.84 1.87
C VAL A 97 -11.14 8.02 2.09
N SER A 98 -11.87 8.33 3.14
CA SER A 98 -13.17 7.74 3.45
C SER A 98 -14.26 8.80 3.42
N LEU A 99 -15.40 8.45 2.81
CA LEU A 99 -16.64 9.18 2.97
C LEU A 99 -17.51 8.42 3.97
N MET A 100 -17.92 9.10 5.04
CA MET A 100 -18.72 8.54 6.12
C MET A 100 -19.71 9.57 6.65
N SER A 101 -20.63 9.20 7.54
CA SER A 101 -21.53 10.19 8.13
C SER A 101 -20.78 11.12 9.09
N SER A 102 -21.23 12.37 9.17
CA SER A 102 -20.71 13.33 10.14
C SER A 102 -20.94 12.88 11.58
N GLU A 103 -22.00 12.13 11.84
CA GLU A 103 -22.27 11.48 13.12
C GLU A 103 -21.17 10.47 13.46
N ALA A 104 -20.79 9.59 12.53
CA ALA A 104 -19.77 8.58 12.78
C ALA A 104 -18.38 9.19 13.06
N VAL A 105 -18.05 10.36 12.50
CA VAL A 105 -16.81 11.08 12.85
C VAL A 105 -16.84 11.53 14.31
N ARG A 106 -17.98 12.06 14.76
CA ARG A 106 -18.17 12.53 16.15
C ARG A 106 -18.19 11.37 17.13
N ASP A 107 -18.92 10.30 16.81
CA ASP A 107 -19.03 9.10 17.65
C ASP A 107 -17.68 8.40 17.86
N LEU A 108 -16.85 8.38 16.81
CA LEU A 108 -15.49 7.84 16.88
C LEU A 108 -14.47 8.80 17.47
N GLY A 109 -14.85 10.06 17.75
CA GLY A 109 -13.92 11.08 18.25
C GLY A 109 -12.73 11.34 17.33
N LEU A 110 -12.95 11.32 16.01
CA LEU A 110 -11.88 11.53 15.05
C LEU A 110 -11.43 12.99 15.03
N GLU A 111 -10.13 13.19 15.15
CA GLU A 111 -9.46 14.49 15.13
C GLU A 111 -8.21 14.39 14.26
N GLN A 112 -7.74 15.52 13.71
CA GLN A 112 -6.45 15.53 13.02
C GLN A 112 -5.34 15.08 13.99
N GLY A 113 -4.49 14.17 13.54
CA GLY A 113 -3.43 13.54 14.34
C GLY A 113 -3.86 12.28 15.09
N SER A 114 -5.15 11.93 15.12
CA SER A 114 -5.59 10.68 15.77
C SER A 114 -5.17 9.45 14.95
N ILE A 115 -4.94 8.33 15.64
CA ILE A 115 -4.67 7.05 14.99
C ILE A 115 -6.00 6.39 14.66
N ALA A 116 -6.18 6.01 13.39
CA ALA A 116 -7.36 5.31 12.93
C ALA A 116 -6.98 4.17 11.98
N VAL A 117 -7.92 3.24 11.78
CA VAL A 117 -7.75 2.12 10.87
C VAL A 117 -8.79 2.20 9.77
N ALA A 118 -8.36 2.48 8.54
CA ALA A 118 -9.24 2.37 7.39
C ALA A 118 -9.43 0.90 7.02
N VAL A 119 -10.68 0.45 7.03
CA VAL A 119 -11.05 -0.94 6.72
C VAL A 119 -11.82 -0.96 5.41
N VAL A 120 -11.26 -1.64 4.40
CA VAL A 120 -11.86 -1.74 3.06
C VAL A 120 -12.29 -3.17 2.80
N LYS A 121 -13.56 -3.36 2.45
CA LYS A 121 -14.10 -4.68 2.08
C LYS A 121 -13.43 -5.16 0.79
N ALA A 122 -12.98 -6.42 0.77
CA ALA A 122 -12.25 -6.98 -0.38
C ALA A 122 -13.05 -6.96 -1.70
N THR A 123 -14.38 -6.94 -1.61
CA THR A 123 -15.27 -6.87 -2.79
C THR A 123 -15.34 -5.48 -3.43
N THR A 124 -14.76 -4.46 -2.80
CA THR A 124 -14.78 -3.07 -3.27
C THR A 124 -13.35 -2.64 -3.63
N VAL A 125 -12.73 -3.41 -4.51
CA VAL A 125 -11.37 -3.15 -5.03
C VAL A 125 -11.40 -3.26 -6.55
N ILE A 126 -10.84 -2.25 -7.22
CA ILE A 126 -10.67 -2.22 -8.68
C ILE A 126 -9.20 -2.51 -8.96
N ILE A 127 -8.93 -3.42 -9.91
CA ILE A 127 -7.57 -3.74 -10.35
C ILE A 127 -7.40 -3.16 -11.76
N GLU A 128 -6.42 -2.29 -11.93
CA GLU A 128 -6.04 -1.72 -13.21
C GLU A 128 -4.61 -2.13 -13.56
N THR A 129 -4.33 -2.29 -14.85
CA THR A 129 -2.98 -2.53 -15.36
C THR A 129 -2.57 -1.39 -16.30
N PRO A 130 -1.28 -1.04 -16.38
CA PRO A 130 -0.81 -0.04 -17.35
C PRO A 130 -1.22 -0.42 -18.78
N GLY A 131 -1.68 0.56 -19.55
CA GLY A 131 -2.03 0.37 -20.96
C GLY A 131 -0.80 0.12 -21.82
N GLY A 132 -0.45 -1.15 -22.05
CA GLY A 132 0.65 -1.57 -22.91
C GLY A 132 1.17 -2.95 -22.51
N LYS A 133 1.43 -3.82 -23.50
CA LYS A 133 1.83 -5.23 -23.27
C LYS A 133 3.01 -5.30 -22.28
N ALA A 134 2.81 -6.06 -21.21
CA ALA A 134 3.81 -6.51 -20.25
C ALA A 134 4.92 -7.36 -20.91
#